data_AF-A0A971H8S5-F1
#
_entry.id   AF-A0A971H8S5-F1
#
_cell.length_a   1.000
_cell.length_b   1.000
_cell.length_c   1.000
_cell.angle_alpha   90.00
_cell.angle_beta   90.00
_cell.angle_gamma   90.00
#
_symmetry.space_group_name_H-M   'P 1'
#
loop_
_entity.id
_entity.type
_entity.pdbx_description
1 polymer ?
#
loop_
_entity_poly.entity_id
_entity_poly.type
_entity_poly.pdbx_seq_one_letter_code
_entity_poly.pdbx_strand_id
1 'polypeptide(L)'
;METPKELIEARPKIQDQAAMQDLLEKTREVGRVLQSNNNIGKPDYPKLARLMSDLLVANVYVMDKKGKLLGYAWISDYDCSIMTDILLAESMPDSYVAKMNNVYESVLNYTDHGLCAYADQPCTYSNKNVLIVPINGSGERLGTLILARFGYQFDTRDLVLAEYLSTVFALEMLNDRGRLIEERSREFIVVQMAMKVLSYSEVESMRHVIKELDSCEGIVIASKVADRVGVTRSVIVNALRKLGSAGILESRSLGMKGTYIKILSSVFLEELGVTLSKK
;
A
#
# COMPACT_ATOMS: atom_id res chain seq x y z
N MET A 1 -19.79 41.23 -20.40
CA MET A 1 -19.63 40.06 -21.29
C MET A 1 -20.58 39.01 -20.75
N GLU A 2 -21.66 38.70 -21.46
CA GLU A 2 -22.63 37.68 -21.04
C GLU A 2 -22.34 36.36 -21.74
N THR A 3 -22.57 35.25 -21.06
CA THR A 3 -22.45 33.93 -21.68
C THR A 3 -23.50 33.80 -22.78
N PRO A 4 -23.13 33.38 -24.01
CA PRO A 4 -24.08 33.22 -25.11
C PRO A 4 -25.27 32.33 -24.72
N LYS A 5 -26.50 32.80 -24.98
CA LYS A 5 -27.75 32.10 -24.60
C LYS A 5 -27.82 30.70 -25.18
N GLU A 6 -27.35 30.52 -26.41
CA GLU A 6 -27.28 29.23 -27.11
C GLU A 6 -26.49 28.18 -26.31
N LEU A 7 -25.41 28.58 -25.63
CA LEU A 7 -24.60 27.69 -24.80
C LEU A 7 -25.29 27.32 -23.48
N ILE A 8 -26.15 28.20 -22.97
CA ILE A 8 -26.92 27.94 -21.73
C ILE A 8 -28.10 27.01 -22.05
N GLU A 9 -28.80 27.25 -23.15
CA GLU A 9 -29.96 26.47 -23.60
C GLU A 9 -29.59 25.06 -24.05
N ALA A 10 -28.36 24.86 -24.56
CA ALA A 10 -27.84 23.55 -24.92
C ALA A 10 -27.56 22.62 -23.73
N ARG A 11 -27.55 23.14 -22.48
CA ARG A 11 -27.28 22.32 -21.30
C ARG A 11 -28.49 21.43 -20.97
N PRO A 12 -28.28 20.13 -20.75
CA PRO A 12 -29.34 19.25 -20.28
C PRO A 12 -29.95 19.77 -18.98
N LYS A 13 -31.29 19.82 -18.92
CA LYS A 13 -32.00 20.20 -17.70
C LYS A 13 -31.97 19.03 -16.71
N ILE A 14 -31.65 19.32 -15.46
CA ILE A 14 -31.75 18.36 -14.36
C ILE A 14 -33.23 18.10 -14.12
N GLN A 15 -33.67 16.85 -14.31
CA GLN A 15 -35.08 16.47 -14.13
C GLN A 15 -35.44 16.28 -12.65
N ASP A 16 -34.51 15.72 -11.86
CA ASP A 16 -34.67 15.56 -10.42
C ASP A 16 -33.59 16.36 -9.67
N GLN A 17 -33.96 17.55 -9.20
CA GLN A 17 -33.05 18.39 -8.43
C GLN A 17 -32.69 17.79 -7.09
N ALA A 18 -33.62 17.09 -6.42
CA ALA A 18 -33.39 16.54 -5.09
C ALA A 18 -32.34 15.42 -5.13
N ALA A 19 -32.45 14.49 -6.09
CA ALA A 19 -31.48 13.41 -6.27
C ALA A 19 -30.08 13.94 -6.65
N MET A 20 -30.01 14.99 -7.46
CA MET A 20 -28.73 15.64 -7.80
C MET A 20 -28.10 16.34 -6.60
N GLN A 21 -28.93 16.93 -5.74
CA GLN A 21 -28.47 17.62 -4.53
C GLN A 21 -27.96 16.64 -3.47
N ASP A 22 -28.61 15.48 -3.32
CA ASP A 22 -28.11 14.34 -2.52
C ASP A 22 -26.72 13.88 -3.00
N LEU A 23 -26.55 13.64 -4.31
CA LEU A 23 -25.24 13.25 -4.87
C LEU A 23 -24.16 14.32 -4.61
N LEU A 24 -24.50 15.60 -4.74
CA LEU A 24 -23.60 16.70 -4.44
C LEU A 24 -23.20 16.73 -2.95
N GLU A 25 -24.12 16.46 -2.04
CA GLU A 25 -23.82 16.40 -0.61
C GLU A 25 -22.88 15.24 -0.28
N LYS A 26 -23.13 14.05 -0.86
CA LYS A 26 -22.26 12.87 -0.71
C LYS A 26 -20.85 13.14 -1.22
N THR A 27 -20.72 13.73 -2.42
CA THR A 27 -19.39 14.10 -2.97
C THR A 27 -18.67 15.15 -2.11
N ARG A 28 -19.39 16.11 -1.51
CA ARG A 28 -18.82 17.07 -0.55
C ARG A 28 -18.39 16.43 0.76
N GLU A 29 -19.09 15.40 1.21
CA GLU A 29 -18.68 14.62 2.40
C GLU A 29 -17.35 13.91 2.16
N VAL A 30 -17.20 13.26 1.01
CA VAL A 30 -15.92 12.68 0.56
C VAL A 30 -14.83 13.76 0.52
N GLY A 31 -15.10 14.90 -0.11
CA GLY A 31 -14.15 16.01 -0.17
C GLY A 31 -13.71 16.51 1.22
N ARG A 32 -14.65 16.62 2.17
CA ARG A 32 -14.35 17.00 3.56
C ARG A 32 -13.46 15.99 4.26
N VAL A 33 -13.71 14.69 4.09
CA VAL A 33 -12.89 13.64 4.72
C VAL A 33 -11.46 13.69 4.17
N LEU A 34 -11.29 13.83 2.86
CA LEU A 34 -9.97 13.95 2.23
C LEU A 34 -9.22 15.21 2.65
N GLN A 35 -9.90 16.36 2.70
CA GLN A 35 -9.28 17.63 3.10
C GLN A 35 -9.00 17.70 4.61
N SER A 36 -9.81 17.03 5.42
CA SER A 36 -9.61 16.94 6.87
C SER A 36 -8.46 16.01 7.25
N ASN A 37 -8.08 15.10 6.36
CA ASN A 37 -6.86 14.31 6.50
C ASN A 37 -5.64 15.22 6.29
N ASN A 38 -5.33 16.04 7.29
CA ASN A 38 -4.03 16.71 7.46
C ASN A 38 -2.89 15.71 7.76
N ASN A 39 -3.15 14.41 7.62
CA ASN A 39 -2.17 13.39 7.91
C ASN A 39 -1.12 13.39 6.80
N ILE A 40 0.05 13.94 7.11
CA ILE A 40 1.35 13.65 6.48
C ILE A 40 1.73 12.15 6.71
N GLY A 41 0.76 11.29 7.02
CA GLY A 41 0.88 9.91 7.48
C GLY A 41 0.36 8.91 6.44
N LYS A 42 0.29 7.63 6.80
CA LYS A 42 -0.14 6.55 5.88
C LYS A 42 -1.59 6.75 5.42
N PRO A 43 -1.90 6.43 4.14
CA PRO A 43 -3.29 6.45 3.68
C PRO A 43 -4.12 5.52 4.57
N ASP A 44 -5.30 5.99 4.97
CA ASP A 44 -6.24 5.22 5.78
C ASP A 44 -7.33 4.63 4.86
N TYR A 45 -6.95 3.59 4.13
CA TYR A 45 -7.87 2.86 3.26
C TYR A 45 -9.09 2.31 4.01
N PRO A 46 -8.97 1.76 5.24
CA PRO A 46 -10.14 1.34 6.02
C PRO A 46 -11.14 2.47 6.28
N LYS A 47 -10.68 3.67 6.65
CA LYS A 47 -11.57 4.82 6.87
C LYS A 47 -12.29 5.25 5.58
N LEU A 48 -11.59 5.23 4.45
CA LEU A 48 -12.21 5.52 3.15
C LEU A 48 -13.21 4.45 2.71
N ALA A 49 -12.88 3.16 2.94
CA ALA A 49 -13.79 2.06 2.68
C ALA A 49 -15.05 2.16 3.54
N ARG A 50 -14.92 2.53 4.82
CA ARG A 50 -16.04 2.79 5.74
C ARG A 50 -16.95 3.90 5.22
N LEU A 51 -16.36 5.05 4.86
CA LEU A 51 -17.10 6.17 4.29
C LEU A 51 -17.87 5.76 3.03
N MET A 52 -17.23 5.01 2.13
CA MET A 52 -17.87 4.52 0.92
C MET A 52 -19.02 3.55 1.24
N SER A 53 -18.82 2.65 2.21
CA SER A 53 -19.84 1.70 2.67
C SER A 53 -21.07 2.43 3.20
N ASP A 54 -20.88 3.50 3.96
CA ASP A 54 -21.96 4.30 4.53
C ASP A 54 -22.71 5.10 3.44
N LEU A 55 -21.98 5.70 2.48
CA LEU A 55 -22.57 6.51 1.41
C LEU A 55 -23.36 5.72 0.36
N LEU A 56 -22.89 4.50 0.05
CA LEU A 56 -23.47 3.62 -0.97
C LEU A 56 -24.32 2.49 -0.40
N VAL A 57 -24.36 2.36 0.93
CA VAL A 57 -25.07 1.29 1.65
C VAL A 57 -24.70 -0.06 1.04
N ALA A 58 -23.40 -0.33 0.96
CA ALA A 58 -22.82 -1.49 0.30
C ALA A 58 -21.58 -1.99 1.05
N ASN A 59 -21.31 -3.28 0.99
CA ASN A 59 -20.03 -3.82 1.42
C ASN A 59 -18.96 -3.38 0.42
N VAL A 60 -17.81 -2.90 0.91
CA VAL A 60 -16.73 -2.34 0.10
C VAL A 60 -15.46 -3.14 0.31
N TYR A 61 -14.76 -3.43 -0.78
CA TYR A 61 -13.44 -4.05 -0.79
C TYR A 61 -12.54 -3.33 -1.76
N VAL A 62 -11.35 -2.96 -1.28
CA VAL A 62 -10.31 -2.29 -2.07
C VAL A 62 -9.13 -3.23 -2.15
N MET A 63 -8.77 -3.66 -3.35
CA MET A 63 -7.59 -4.50 -3.58
C MET A 63 -6.61 -3.85 -4.55
N ASP A 64 -5.31 -4.09 -4.34
CA ASP A 64 -4.27 -3.71 -5.29
C ASP A 64 -4.23 -4.66 -6.50
N LYS A 65 -3.38 -4.33 -7.49
CA LYS A 65 -3.19 -5.17 -8.70
C LYS A 65 -2.70 -6.59 -8.42
N LYS A 66 -2.13 -6.87 -7.23
CA LYS A 66 -1.64 -8.17 -6.81
C LYS A 66 -2.68 -8.95 -6.01
N GLY A 67 -3.82 -8.35 -5.70
CA GLY A 67 -4.88 -8.96 -4.90
C GLY A 67 -4.80 -8.68 -3.42
N LYS A 68 -3.78 -7.94 -2.95
CA LYS A 68 -3.69 -7.56 -1.55
C LYS A 68 -4.86 -6.64 -1.19
N LEU A 69 -5.57 -6.98 -0.13
CA LEU A 69 -6.65 -6.13 0.40
C LEU A 69 -6.04 -4.94 1.14
N LEU A 70 -6.33 -3.73 0.65
CA LEU A 70 -5.86 -2.49 1.24
C LEU A 70 -6.83 -1.97 2.31
N GLY A 71 -8.13 -2.17 2.08
CA GLY A 71 -9.18 -1.77 3.00
C GLY A 71 -10.51 -2.43 2.66
N TYR A 72 -11.35 -2.61 3.65
CA TYR A 72 -12.69 -3.13 3.49
C TYR A 72 -13.63 -2.53 4.54
N ALA A 73 -14.93 -2.57 4.25
CA ALA A 73 -15.98 -2.20 5.19
C ALA A 73 -17.26 -2.97 4.88
N TRP A 74 -17.98 -3.34 5.94
CA TRP A 74 -19.25 -4.05 5.85
C TRP A 74 -20.38 -3.21 6.44
N ILE A 75 -21.57 -3.41 5.88
CA ILE A 75 -22.81 -2.98 6.53
C ILE A 75 -23.03 -3.89 7.75
N SER A 76 -23.52 -3.31 8.85
CA SER A 76 -24.00 -4.05 10.02
C SER A 76 -24.96 -5.17 9.57
N ASP A 77 -24.82 -6.37 10.11
CA ASP A 77 -25.58 -7.60 9.78
C ASP A 77 -25.06 -8.43 8.58
N TYR A 78 -23.92 -8.07 7.98
CA TYR A 78 -23.27 -8.94 7.01
C TYR A 78 -22.44 -10.05 7.67
N ASP A 79 -22.76 -11.30 7.34
CA ASP A 79 -21.98 -12.48 7.70
C ASP A 79 -21.72 -13.29 6.43
N CYS A 80 -20.47 -13.66 6.15
CA CYS A 80 -20.13 -14.46 4.99
C CYS A 80 -18.81 -15.18 5.28
N SER A 81 -18.87 -16.47 5.59
CA SER A 81 -17.70 -17.28 5.95
C SER A 81 -16.60 -17.23 4.88
N ILE A 82 -16.97 -17.29 3.60
CA ILE A 82 -16.02 -17.21 2.48
C ILE A 82 -15.25 -15.88 2.53
N MET A 83 -15.92 -14.76 2.78
CA MET A 83 -15.23 -13.47 2.88
C MET A 83 -14.44 -13.35 4.17
N THR A 84 -14.92 -13.88 5.28
CA THR A 84 -14.15 -13.91 6.54
C THR A 84 -12.81 -14.61 6.34
N ASP A 85 -12.78 -15.77 5.67
CA ASP A 85 -11.55 -16.51 5.38
C ASP A 85 -10.60 -15.71 4.47
N ILE A 86 -11.14 -15.05 3.44
CA ILE A 86 -10.36 -14.20 2.53
C ILE A 86 -9.79 -12.98 3.26
N LEU A 87 -10.57 -12.36 4.15
CA LEU A 87 -10.13 -11.23 4.96
C LEU A 87 -9.02 -11.65 5.93
N LEU A 88 -9.10 -12.85 6.52
CA LEU A 88 -8.05 -13.41 7.38
C LEU A 88 -6.75 -13.68 6.60
N ALA A 89 -6.85 -14.03 5.32
CA ALA A 89 -5.70 -14.22 4.44
C ALA A 89 -5.10 -12.90 3.91
N GLU A 90 -5.76 -11.76 4.13
CA GLU A 90 -5.39 -10.42 3.64
C GLU A 90 -5.22 -10.29 2.11
N SER A 91 -5.61 -11.29 1.34
CA SER A 91 -5.43 -11.34 -0.11
C SER A 91 -6.54 -12.11 -0.81
N MET A 92 -6.98 -11.59 -1.95
CA MET A 92 -7.94 -12.26 -2.82
C MET A 92 -7.28 -13.44 -3.56
N PRO A 93 -8.03 -14.49 -3.96
CA PRO A 93 -7.49 -15.61 -4.73
C PRO A 93 -6.89 -15.18 -6.08
N ASP A 94 -5.76 -15.76 -6.48
CA ASP A 94 -5.04 -15.37 -7.70
C ASP A 94 -5.90 -15.47 -8.98
N SER A 95 -6.76 -16.49 -9.08
CA SER A 95 -7.70 -16.65 -10.20
C SER A 95 -8.68 -15.47 -10.30
N TYR A 96 -9.17 -15.01 -9.17
CA TYR A 96 -10.08 -13.88 -9.06
C TYR A 96 -9.37 -12.56 -9.40
N VAL A 97 -8.15 -12.37 -8.90
CA VAL A 97 -7.32 -11.20 -9.19
C VAL A 97 -7.05 -11.07 -10.69
N ALA A 98 -6.67 -12.17 -11.35
CA ALA A 98 -6.46 -12.19 -12.79
C ALA A 98 -7.73 -11.81 -13.57
N LYS A 99 -8.90 -12.34 -13.17
CA LYS A 99 -10.19 -12.00 -13.77
C LYS A 99 -10.50 -10.51 -13.63
N MET A 100 -10.32 -9.95 -12.44
CA MET A 100 -10.62 -8.55 -12.14
C MET A 100 -9.67 -7.57 -12.84
N ASN A 101 -8.40 -7.95 -13.01
CA ASN A 101 -7.42 -7.16 -13.75
C ASN A 101 -7.75 -7.04 -15.25
N ASN A 102 -8.54 -7.96 -15.81
CA ASN A 102 -9.02 -7.91 -17.20
C ASN A 102 -10.30 -7.06 -17.39
N VAL A 103 -10.88 -6.53 -16.32
CA VAL A 103 -12.06 -5.65 -16.38
C VAL A 103 -11.60 -4.20 -16.56
N TYR A 104 -11.76 -3.63 -17.76
CA TYR A 104 -11.25 -2.28 -18.08
C TYR A 104 -12.23 -1.14 -17.81
N GLU A 105 -13.53 -1.43 -17.76
CA GLU A 105 -14.61 -0.47 -17.51
C GLU A 105 -15.42 -0.91 -16.29
N SER A 106 -16.10 0.04 -15.66
CA SER A 106 -16.96 -0.23 -14.51
C SER A 106 -18.13 -1.13 -14.90
N VAL A 107 -18.35 -2.21 -14.16
CA VAL A 107 -19.44 -3.17 -14.41
C VAL A 107 -20.50 -3.02 -13.33
N LEU A 108 -21.66 -2.52 -13.73
CA LEU A 108 -22.82 -2.32 -12.86
C LEU A 108 -23.64 -3.61 -12.71
N ASN A 109 -24.03 -3.96 -11.48
CA ASN A 109 -24.86 -5.12 -11.16
C ASN A 109 -24.35 -6.43 -11.79
N TYR A 110 -23.04 -6.66 -11.67
CA TYR A 110 -22.41 -7.91 -12.08
C TYR A 110 -23.05 -9.10 -11.35
N THR A 111 -23.37 -10.14 -12.13
CA THR A 111 -24.00 -11.36 -11.65
C THR A 111 -23.10 -12.56 -11.98
N ASP A 112 -22.84 -13.39 -10.97
CA ASP A 112 -22.01 -14.60 -11.11
C ASP A 112 -22.85 -15.87 -11.36
N HIS A 113 -24.08 -15.72 -11.88
CA HIS A 113 -24.97 -16.84 -12.19
C HIS A 113 -25.13 -17.90 -11.06
N GLY A 114 -25.16 -17.45 -9.80
CA GLY A 114 -25.30 -18.31 -8.62
C GLY A 114 -23.99 -18.66 -7.89
N LEU A 115 -22.84 -18.26 -8.44
CA LEU A 115 -21.54 -18.37 -7.77
C LEU A 115 -21.27 -17.17 -6.84
N CYS A 116 -20.33 -17.36 -5.91
CA CYS A 116 -19.86 -16.35 -4.99
C CYS A 116 -19.14 -15.23 -5.76
N ALA A 117 -19.25 -14.00 -5.27
CA ALA A 117 -18.63 -12.84 -5.94
C ALA A 117 -17.11 -12.84 -5.86
N TYR A 118 -16.56 -13.68 -5.00
CA TYR A 118 -15.18 -13.59 -4.55
C TYR A 118 -14.44 -14.93 -4.73
N ALA A 119 -15.17 -15.99 -5.06
CA ALA A 119 -14.66 -17.34 -5.18
C ALA A 119 -15.52 -18.15 -6.16
N ASP A 120 -14.93 -19.15 -6.82
CA ASP A 120 -15.62 -20.07 -7.72
C ASP A 120 -16.39 -21.16 -6.95
N GLN A 121 -17.23 -20.74 -6.00
CA GLN A 121 -18.03 -21.59 -5.12
C GLN A 121 -19.50 -21.12 -5.11
N PRO A 122 -20.48 -22.00 -4.87
CA PRO A 122 -21.89 -21.60 -4.80
C PRO A 122 -22.10 -20.58 -3.67
N CYS A 123 -22.86 -19.52 -3.95
CA CYS A 123 -23.13 -18.49 -2.94
C CYS A 123 -24.32 -18.88 -2.07
N THR A 124 -24.18 -18.76 -0.75
CA THR A 124 -25.29 -18.94 0.20
C THR A 124 -26.36 -17.85 0.05
N TYR A 125 -25.99 -16.69 -0.47
CA TYR A 125 -26.87 -15.52 -0.59
C TYR A 125 -27.38 -15.34 -2.03
N SER A 126 -28.71 -15.30 -2.18
CA SER A 126 -29.39 -14.93 -3.43
C SER A 126 -29.53 -13.41 -3.58
N ASN A 127 -29.83 -12.93 -4.79
CA ASN A 127 -30.06 -11.50 -5.09
C ASN A 127 -28.88 -10.57 -4.75
N LYS A 128 -27.66 -11.06 -4.98
CA LYS A 128 -26.43 -10.30 -4.86
C LYS A 128 -26.25 -9.39 -6.08
N ASN A 129 -26.08 -8.11 -5.84
CA ASN A 129 -25.70 -7.14 -6.84
C ASN A 129 -24.27 -6.69 -6.55
N VAL A 130 -23.39 -6.79 -7.54
CA VAL A 130 -21.98 -6.41 -7.40
C VAL A 130 -21.69 -5.26 -8.36
N LEU A 131 -20.97 -4.25 -7.88
CA LEU A 131 -20.43 -3.18 -8.71
C LEU A 131 -18.91 -3.31 -8.68
N ILE A 132 -18.31 -3.48 -9.85
CA ILE A 132 -16.86 -3.60 -10.02
C ILE A 132 -16.39 -2.31 -10.68
N VAL A 133 -15.46 -1.60 -10.05
CA VAL A 133 -14.88 -0.36 -10.57
C VAL A 133 -13.37 -0.50 -10.64
N PRO A 134 -12.74 -0.38 -11.82
CA PRO A 134 -11.29 -0.38 -11.93
C PRO A 134 -10.70 0.88 -11.29
N ILE A 135 -9.63 0.71 -10.50
CA ILE A 135 -8.88 1.83 -9.92
C ILE A 135 -7.69 2.12 -10.83
N ASN A 136 -7.82 3.18 -11.62
CA ASN A 136 -6.81 3.63 -12.57
C ASN A 136 -6.22 4.97 -12.10
N GLY A 137 -4.90 5.13 -12.19
CA GLY A 137 -4.22 6.38 -11.88
C GLY A 137 -2.97 6.55 -12.73
N SER A 138 -2.67 7.78 -13.15
CA SER A 138 -1.52 8.10 -14.01
C SER A 138 -1.40 7.24 -15.28
N GLY A 139 -2.53 6.77 -15.83
CA GLY A 139 -2.57 5.91 -17.02
C GLY A 139 -2.27 4.42 -16.77
N GLU A 140 -2.09 3.99 -15.51
CA GLU A 140 -1.90 2.59 -15.14
C GLU A 140 -3.03 2.05 -14.24
N ARG A 141 -3.22 0.72 -14.28
CA ARG A 141 -4.11 0.00 -13.36
C ARG A 141 -3.44 -0.16 -12.00
N LEU A 142 -4.04 0.43 -10.97
CA LEU A 142 -3.54 0.40 -9.60
C LEU A 142 -4.20 -0.71 -8.77
N GLY A 143 -5.48 -0.95 -8.97
CA GLY A 143 -6.26 -1.89 -8.17
C GLY A 143 -7.69 -2.04 -8.64
N THR A 144 -8.53 -2.68 -7.84
CA THR A 144 -9.95 -2.86 -8.15
C THR A 144 -10.78 -2.55 -6.91
N LEU A 145 -11.86 -1.81 -7.11
CA LEU A 145 -12.86 -1.50 -6.12
C LEU A 145 -14.07 -2.40 -6.36
N ILE A 146 -14.47 -3.13 -5.34
CA ILE A 146 -15.58 -4.09 -5.41
C ILE A 146 -16.61 -3.68 -4.37
N LEU A 147 -17.83 -3.45 -4.83
CA LEU A 147 -18.97 -3.18 -3.99
C LEU A 147 -19.99 -4.30 -4.11
N ALA A 148 -20.60 -4.69 -3.00
CA ALA A 148 -21.67 -5.68 -3.01
C ALA A 148 -22.80 -5.27 -2.09
N ARG A 149 -24.03 -5.40 -2.58
CA ARG A 149 -25.25 -5.27 -1.78
C ARG A 149 -26.27 -6.33 -2.17
N PHE A 150 -27.20 -6.60 -1.28
CA PHE A 150 -28.19 -7.66 -1.45
C PHE A 150 -29.59 -7.06 -1.56
N GLY A 151 -30.45 -7.64 -2.40
CA GLY A 151 -31.86 -7.27 -2.54
C GLY A 151 -32.14 -5.99 -3.34
N TYR A 152 -31.22 -5.02 -3.36
CA TYR A 152 -31.37 -3.76 -4.10
C TYR A 152 -30.28 -3.59 -5.16
N GLN A 153 -30.62 -3.15 -6.37
CA GLN A 153 -29.67 -3.00 -7.50
C GLN A 153 -28.99 -1.64 -7.48
N PHE A 154 -27.70 -1.58 -7.82
CA PHE A 154 -26.95 -0.34 -8.04
C PHE A 154 -27.53 0.44 -9.22
N ASP A 155 -27.68 1.75 -9.04
CA ASP A 155 -28.12 2.67 -10.09
C ASP A 155 -26.94 3.49 -10.65
N THR A 156 -27.21 4.33 -11.65
CA THR A 156 -26.18 5.17 -12.26
C THR A 156 -25.60 6.20 -11.30
N ARG A 157 -26.36 6.66 -10.30
CA ARG A 157 -25.87 7.59 -9.29
C ARG A 157 -24.84 6.90 -8.40
N ASP A 158 -25.11 5.66 -8.01
CA ASP A 158 -24.16 4.84 -7.27
C ASP A 158 -22.88 4.62 -8.07
N LEU A 159 -22.99 4.36 -9.37
CA LEU A 159 -21.85 4.22 -10.27
C LEU A 159 -21.02 5.51 -10.35
N VAL A 160 -21.65 6.67 -10.53
CA VAL A 160 -20.95 7.97 -10.58
C VAL A 160 -20.18 8.21 -9.29
N LEU A 161 -20.80 7.94 -8.14
CA LEU A 161 -20.14 8.10 -6.84
C LEU A 161 -18.99 7.09 -6.67
N ALA A 162 -19.16 5.85 -7.13
CA ALA A 162 -18.14 4.82 -7.06
C ALA A 162 -16.93 5.10 -7.96
N GLU A 163 -17.15 5.63 -9.17
CA GLU A 163 -16.06 6.06 -10.05
C GLU A 163 -15.33 7.27 -9.50
N TYR A 164 -16.06 8.25 -8.97
CA TYR A 164 -15.45 9.38 -8.27
C TYR A 164 -14.57 8.90 -7.10
N LEU A 165 -15.09 8.01 -6.26
CA LEU A 165 -14.33 7.44 -5.15
C LEU A 165 -13.15 6.56 -5.61
N SER A 166 -13.28 5.85 -6.73
CA SER A 166 -12.17 5.13 -7.36
C SER A 166 -11.00 6.06 -7.72
N THR A 167 -11.29 7.26 -8.25
CA THR A 167 -10.23 8.25 -8.53
C THR A 167 -9.58 8.78 -7.25
N VAL A 168 -10.34 8.90 -6.16
CA VAL A 168 -9.81 9.26 -4.84
C VAL A 168 -8.87 8.17 -4.31
N PHE A 169 -9.28 6.90 -4.40
CA PHE A 169 -8.41 5.77 -4.05
C PHE A 169 -7.14 5.76 -4.90
N ALA A 170 -7.24 6.03 -6.20
CA ALA A 170 -6.08 6.12 -7.09
C ALA A 170 -5.08 7.19 -6.62
N LEU A 171 -5.57 8.37 -6.22
CA LEU A 171 -4.72 9.44 -5.68
C LEU A 171 -4.00 9.01 -4.39
N GLU A 172 -4.71 8.37 -3.45
CA GLU A 172 -4.12 7.86 -2.20
C GLU A 172 -3.09 6.75 -2.46
N MET A 173 -3.36 5.84 -3.40
CA MET A 173 -2.41 4.80 -3.81
C MET A 173 -1.14 5.38 -4.46
N LEU A 174 -1.28 6.42 -5.30
CA LEU A 174 -0.14 7.10 -5.90
C LEU A 174 0.65 7.88 -4.86
N ASN A 175 -0.01 8.55 -3.91
CA ASN A 175 0.64 9.25 -2.80
C ASN A 175 1.43 8.28 -1.92
N ASP A 176 0.85 7.13 -1.55
CA ASP A 176 1.54 6.11 -0.76
C ASP A 176 2.77 5.56 -1.47
N ARG A 177 2.63 5.24 -2.77
CA ARG A 177 3.75 4.82 -3.61
C ARG A 177 4.83 5.89 -3.69
N GLY A 178 4.44 7.15 -3.89
CA GLY A 178 5.35 8.29 -3.92
C GLY A 178 6.15 8.42 -2.63
N ARG A 179 5.48 8.32 -1.48
CA ARG A 179 6.16 8.34 -0.18
C ARG A 179 7.10 7.16 0.00
N LEU A 180 6.71 5.94 -0.34
CA LEU A 180 7.59 4.77 -0.23
C LEU A 180 8.87 4.94 -1.08
N ILE A 181 8.74 5.56 -2.26
CA ILE A 181 9.88 5.91 -3.11
C ILE A 181 10.74 6.99 -2.45
N GLU A 182 10.13 8.03 -1.88
CA GLU A 182 10.84 9.10 -1.19
C GLU A 182 11.60 8.60 0.05
N GLU A 183 10.95 7.79 0.88
CA GLU A 183 11.54 7.15 2.06
C GLU A 183 12.75 6.29 1.66
N ARG A 184 12.59 5.44 0.64
CA ARG A 184 13.70 4.62 0.13
C ARG A 184 14.82 5.48 -0.47
N SER A 185 14.48 6.56 -1.16
CA SER A 185 15.48 7.49 -1.74
C SER A 185 16.25 8.22 -0.63
N ARG A 186 15.55 8.63 0.43
CA ARG A 186 16.17 9.26 1.61
C ARG A 186 17.09 8.28 2.33
N GLU A 187 16.66 7.05 2.54
CA GLU A 187 17.49 5.99 3.12
C GLU A 187 18.74 5.75 2.27
N PHE A 188 18.58 5.65 0.95
CA PHE A 188 19.69 5.53 0.00
C PHE A 188 20.68 6.69 0.12
N ILE A 189 20.20 7.94 0.18
CA ILE A 189 21.07 9.11 0.33
C ILE A 189 21.85 9.06 1.66
N VAL A 190 21.20 8.68 2.76
CA VAL A 190 21.87 8.55 4.07
C VAL A 190 22.97 7.49 4.02
N VAL A 191 22.68 6.32 3.43
CA VAL A 191 23.67 5.24 3.25
C VAL A 191 24.83 5.72 2.38
N GLN A 192 24.56 6.35 1.24
CA GLN A 192 25.59 6.90 0.35
C GLN A 192 26.49 7.92 1.05
N MET A 193 25.92 8.82 1.86
CA MET A 193 26.69 9.79 2.63
C MET A 193 27.59 9.11 3.66
N ALA A 194 27.08 8.11 4.39
CA ALA A 194 27.89 7.38 5.36
C ALA A 194 29.01 6.58 4.70
N MET A 195 28.75 5.97 3.54
CA MET A 195 29.75 5.25 2.75
C MET A 195 30.90 6.17 2.32
N LYS A 196 30.63 7.43 1.97
CA LYS A 196 31.66 8.43 1.64
C LYS A 196 32.53 8.86 2.83
N VAL A 197 32.06 8.70 4.06
CA VAL A 197 32.82 9.00 5.29
C VAL A 197 33.77 7.85 5.69
N LEU A 198 33.50 6.65 5.19
CA LEU A 198 34.37 5.50 5.37
C LEU A 198 35.56 5.56 4.41
N SER A 199 36.74 5.23 4.92
CA SER A 199 37.92 4.97 4.12
C SER A 199 37.81 3.61 3.42
N TYR A 200 38.62 3.40 2.37
CA TYR A 200 38.62 2.15 1.62
C TYR A 200 38.82 0.91 2.53
N SER A 201 39.76 0.97 3.47
CA SER A 201 40.02 -0.12 4.41
C SER A 201 38.86 -0.34 5.40
N GLU A 202 38.15 0.72 5.80
CA GLU A 202 36.94 0.61 6.63
C GLU A 202 35.79 -0.06 5.86
N VAL A 203 35.57 0.30 4.59
CA VAL A 203 34.54 -0.34 3.75
C VAL A 203 34.83 -1.83 3.56
N GLU A 204 36.07 -2.18 3.22
CA GLU A 204 36.49 -3.58 3.04
C GLU A 204 36.31 -4.37 4.33
N SER A 205 36.75 -3.80 5.46
CA SER A 205 36.59 -4.42 6.77
C SER A 205 35.12 -4.68 7.10
N MET A 206 34.23 -3.72 6.82
CA MET A 206 32.79 -3.88 7.06
C MET A 206 32.17 -4.98 6.20
N ARG A 207 32.61 -5.15 4.95
CA ARG A 207 32.16 -6.27 4.11
C ARG A 207 32.47 -7.62 4.75
N HIS A 208 33.66 -7.76 5.34
CA HIS A 208 34.06 -8.99 6.04
C HIS A 208 33.31 -9.17 7.37
N VAL A 209 33.08 -8.10 8.13
CA VAL A 209 32.27 -8.14 9.36
C VAL A 209 30.86 -8.68 9.06
N ILE A 210 30.20 -8.15 8.02
CA ILE A 210 28.83 -8.57 7.66
C ILE A 210 28.80 -10.01 7.15
N LYS A 211 29.80 -10.42 6.35
CA LYS A 211 29.93 -11.82 5.92
C LYS A 211 30.13 -12.80 7.10
N GLU A 212 30.80 -12.38 8.17
CA GLU A 212 30.96 -13.22 9.38
C GLU A 212 29.70 -13.23 10.27
N LEU A 213 28.82 -12.23 10.13
CA LEU A 213 27.53 -12.20 10.83
C LEU A 213 26.53 -13.20 10.25
N ASP A 214 26.55 -13.41 8.93
CA ASP A 214 25.65 -14.31 8.16
C ASP A 214 24.15 -14.10 8.44
N SER A 215 23.78 -12.93 8.97
CA SER A 215 22.42 -12.56 9.36
C SER A 215 22.31 -11.04 9.56
N CYS A 216 21.10 -10.51 9.75
CA CYS A 216 20.88 -9.08 9.98
C CYS A 216 21.29 -8.62 11.39
N GLU A 217 21.47 -9.55 12.32
CA GLU A 217 21.82 -9.27 13.71
C GLU A 217 22.63 -10.39 14.35
N GLY A 218 23.56 -10.05 15.23
CA GLY A 218 24.41 -11.05 15.90
C GLY A 218 25.66 -10.47 16.54
N ILE A 219 26.57 -11.34 16.96
CA ILE A 219 27.77 -10.94 17.71
C ILE A 219 29.01 -11.22 16.88
N VAL A 220 29.85 -10.18 16.70
CA VAL A 220 31.11 -10.28 15.97
C VAL A 220 32.29 -9.97 16.89
N ILE A 221 33.35 -10.78 16.78
CA ILE A 221 34.61 -10.54 17.48
C ILE A 221 35.54 -9.76 16.55
N ALA A 222 35.67 -8.45 16.78
CA ALA A 222 36.41 -7.55 15.89
C ALA A 222 37.89 -7.93 15.70
N SER A 223 38.57 -8.50 16.71
CA SER A 223 39.96 -8.96 16.57
C SER A 223 40.08 -10.09 15.55
N LYS A 224 39.18 -11.08 15.59
CA LYS A 224 39.18 -12.22 14.66
C LYS A 224 39.00 -11.78 13.20
N VAL A 225 38.16 -10.77 12.97
CA VAL A 225 37.97 -10.17 11.63
C VAL A 225 39.22 -9.37 11.23
N ALA A 226 39.79 -8.58 12.15
CA ALA A 226 40.97 -7.77 11.91
C ALA A 226 42.17 -8.61 11.45
N ASP A 227 42.42 -9.73 12.14
CA ASP A 227 43.50 -10.67 11.84
C ASP A 227 43.33 -11.32 10.45
N ARG A 228 42.08 -11.62 10.06
CA ARG A 228 41.77 -12.23 8.75
C ARG A 228 41.94 -11.24 7.59
N VAL A 229 41.55 -9.98 7.79
CA VAL A 229 41.60 -8.93 6.76
C VAL A 229 42.97 -8.24 6.71
N GLY A 230 43.81 -8.43 7.74
CA GLY A 230 45.14 -7.82 7.82
C GLY A 230 45.09 -6.33 8.17
N VAL A 231 44.11 -5.92 8.98
CA VAL A 231 43.95 -4.53 9.46
C VAL A 231 44.01 -4.46 10.97
N THR A 232 44.16 -3.28 11.54
CA THR A 232 44.04 -3.10 12.99
C THR A 232 42.58 -3.17 13.44
N ARG A 233 42.35 -3.68 14.65
CA ARG A 233 41.01 -3.70 15.27
C ARG A 233 40.35 -2.31 15.29
N SER A 234 41.14 -1.24 15.40
CA SER A 234 40.63 0.14 15.43
C SER A 234 39.94 0.55 14.14
N VAL A 235 40.34 0.02 12.98
CA VAL A 235 39.68 0.28 11.69
C VAL A 235 38.22 -0.21 11.73
N ILE A 236 38.00 -1.45 12.20
CA ILE A 236 36.65 -2.02 12.32
C ILE A 236 35.81 -1.24 13.34
N VAL A 237 36.37 -0.94 14.51
CA VAL A 237 35.64 -0.20 15.56
C VAL A 237 35.26 1.21 15.10
N ASN A 238 36.15 1.89 14.36
CA ASN A 238 35.86 3.20 13.80
C ASN A 238 34.78 3.14 12.72
N ALA A 239 34.82 2.14 11.84
CA ALA A 239 33.79 1.93 10.83
C ALA A 239 32.41 1.70 11.47
N LEU A 240 32.33 0.81 12.46
CA LEU A 240 31.11 0.54 13.23
C LEU A 240 30.58 1.80 13.92
N ARG A 241 31.47 2.62 14.50
CA ARG A 241 31.09 3.88 15.13
C ARG A 241 30.51 4.87 14.12
N LYS A 242 31.17 5.07 12.97
CA LYS A 242 30.71 5.97 11.89
C LYS A 242 29.32 5.57 11.36
N LEU A 243 29.13 4.28 11.09
CA LEU A 243 27.85 3.73 10.62
C LEU A 243 26.76 3.80 11.69
N GLY A 244 27.12 3.59 12.96
CA GLY A 244 26.22 3.76 14.10
C GLY A 244 25.76 5.20 14.27
N SER A 245 26.67 6.18 14.12
CA SER A 245 26.32 7.60 14.14
C SER A 245 25.40 8.02 12.99
N ALA A 246 25.45 7.32 11.84
CA ALA A 246 24.56 7.56 10.71
C ALA A 246 23.19 6.85 10.84
N GLY A 247 22.97 6.05 11.89
CA GLY A 247 21.73 5.29 12.08
C GLY A 247 21.57 4.11 11.12
N ILE A 248 22.65 3.65 10.49
CA ILE A 248 22.62 2.52 9.54
C ILE A 248 22.65 1.17 10.26
N LEU A 249 23.34 1.13 11.40
CA LEU A 249 23.43 -0.03 12.26
C LEU A 249 23.39 0.39 13.73
N GLU A 250 23.05 -0.55 14.60
CA GLU A 250 23.27 -0.42 16.03
C GLU A 250 24.43 -1.30 16.43
N SER A 251 25.30 -0.79 17.31
CA SER A 251 26.39 -1.58 17.88
C SER A 251 26.41 -1.46 19.40
N ARG A 252 26.55 -2.59 20.08
CA ARG A 252 26.66 -2.65 21.55
C ARG A 252 27.84 -3.53 21.93
N SER A 253 28.80 -2.95 22.66
CA SER A 253 29.94 -3.70 23.18
C SER A 253 29.49 -4.67 24.27
N LEU A 254 29.88 -5.95 24.15
CA LEU A 254 29.70 -7.00 25.16
C LEU A 254 31.04 -7.36 25.84
N GLY A 255 32.02 -6.46 25.77
CA GLY A 255 33.35 -6.67 26.32
C GLY A 255 34.09 -7.81 25.61
N MET A 256 34.52 -8.80 26.37
CA MET A 256 35.29 -9.95 25.85
C MET A 256 34.46 -10.87 24.93
N LYS A 257 33.12 -10.84 25.02
CA LYS A 257 32.24 -11.65 24.17
C LYS A 257 32.14 -11.13 22.74
N GLY A 258 32.61 -9.91 22.48
CA GLY A 258 32.55 -9.26 21.17
C GLY A 258 31.60 -8.06 21.16
N THR A 259 31.17 -7.67 19.97
CA THR A 259 30.25 -6.56 19.74
C THR A 259 28.98 -7.10 19.10
N TYR A 260 27.84 -6.84 19.73
CA TYR A 260 26.54 -7.08 19.11
C TYR A 260 26.31 -6.02 18.03
N ILE A 261 25.91 -6.44 16.84
CA ILE A 261 25.61 -5.58 15.71
C ILE A 261 24.22 -5.95 15.20
N LYS A 262 23.40 -4.93 14.93
CA LYS A 262 22.12 -5.06 14.24
C LYS A 262 22.08 -4.09 13.07
N ILE A 263 21.87 -4.60 11.86
CA ILE A 263 21.76 -3.77 10.67
C ILE A 263 20.33 -3.25 10.57
N LEU A 264 20.17 -1.92 10.47
CA LEU A 264 18.86 -1.27 10.38
C LEU A 264 18.43 -1.03 8.93
N SER A 265 19.40 -0.77 8.05
CA SER A 265 19.14 -0.46 6.64
C SER A 265 19.46 -1.65 5.73
N SER A 266 18.48 -2.10 4.94
CA SER A 266 18.73 -3.10 3.89
C SER A 266 19.49 -2.51 2.70
N VAL A 267 19.33 -1.21 2.43
CA VAL A 267 20.03 -0.50 1.35
C VAL A 267 21.54 -0.52 1.57
N PHE A 268 22.01 -0.49 2.82
CA PHE A 268 23.42 -0.63 3.14
C PHE A 268 24.02 -1.98 2.70
N LEU A 269 23.25 -3.08 2.83
CA LEU A 269 23.69 -4.40 2.37
C LEU A 269 23.78 -4.47 0.84
N GLU A 270 22.79 -3.86 0.16
CA GLU A 270 22.79 -3.71 -1.30
C GLU A 270 24.04 -2.95 -1.77
N GLU A 271 24.37 -1.83 -1.13
CA GLU A 271 25.55 -1.01 -1.43
C GLU A 271 26.89 -1.72 -1.18
N LEU A 272 26.96 -2.57 -0.16
CA LEU A 272 28.17 -3.37 0.09
C LEU A 272 28.33 -4.57 -0.84
N GLY A 273 27.29 -4.90 -1.63
CA GLY A 273 27.25 -6.06 -2.50
C GLY A 273 27.22 -7.38 -1.72
N VAL A 274 26.63 -7.39 -0.53
CA VAL A 274 26.56 -8.60 0.32
C VAL A 274 25.11 -9.08 0.41
N THR A 275 24.87 -10.32 0.02
CA THR A 275 23.59 -11.00 0.21
C THR A 275 23.68 -11.85 1.47
N LEU A 276 22.79 -11.62 2.42
CA LEU A 276 22.64 -12.48 3.59
C LEU A 276 21.79 -13.70 3.22
N SER A 277 22.16 -14.90 3.68
CA SER A 277 21.27 -16.05 3.58
C SER A 277 20.07 -15.82 4.50
N LYS A 278 18.86 -15.75 3.93
CA LYS A 278 17.63 -15.88 4.72
C LYS A 278 17.56 -17.33 5.22
N LYS A 279 17.93 -17.56 6.47
CA LYS A 279 17.48 -18.74 7.23
C LYS A 279 16.16 -18.43 7.91
#